data_AF-A0A183L003-F1
#
_entry.id   AF-A0A183L003-F1
#
_cell.length_a   1.000
_cell.length_b   1.000
_cell.length_c   1.000
_cell.angle_alpha   90.00
_cell.angle_beta   90.00
_cell.angle_gamma   90.00
#
_symmetry.space_group_name_H-M   'P 1'
#
loop_
_entity.id
_entity.type
_entity.pdbx_description
1 polymer ?
#
loop_
_entity_poly.entity_id
_entity_poly.type
_entity_poly.pdbx_seq_one_letter_code
_entity_poly.pdbx_strand_id
1 'polypeptide(L)'
;MKRTIFVTTYTIDISGKYIIIGWNDGLFTIVLMTNGDTVFSSDKLIPLINDNSSVEAIACGISPYCDNANLVVVGWSSGAVRLYHFSFKPEIKSKRDDNSTVQSDIHSICNLSIIPLYTSWSHSIEHAENGTGEAGGTLCASASNSIAVSGGGNCEVWAYFVGSKLENPLVRSICLRQHSGQITAVAVQMNFIATGSKDKVSVLILLLIMRTGYVFVNV
;
A
#
# COMPACT_ATOMS: atom_id res chain seq x y z
N MET A 1 -14.95 -9.08 27.55
CA MET A 1 -15.45 -7.91 26.79
C MET A 1 -15.24 -8.23 25.31
N LYS A 2 -16.28 -8.21 24.45
CA LYS A 2 -16.08 -8.40 23.01
C LYS A 2 -15.35 -7.16 22.47
N ARG A 3 -14.21 -7.34 21.80
CA ARG A 3 -13.50 -6.25 21.14
C ARG A 3 -14.36 -5.78 19.96
N THR A 4 -14.73 -4.50 19.93
CA THR A 4 -15.47 -3.93 18.80
C THR A 4 -14.56 -3.87 17.58
N ILE A 5 -14.98 -4.47 16.47
CA ILE A 5 -14.29 -4.42 15.18
C ILE A 5 -14.91 -3.31 14.35
N PHE A 6 -14.09 -2.41 13.80
CA PHE A 6 -14.55 -1.30 12.96
C PHE A 6 -13.52 -0.95 11.88
N VAL A 7 -14.00 -0.30 10.82
CA VAL A 7 -13.19 0.19 9.70
C VAL A 7 -12.38 1.39 10.15
N THR A 8 -11.10 1.41 9.81
CA THR A 8 -10.18 2.50 10.16
C THR A 8 -9.74 3.31 8.95
N THR A 9 -9.62 2.67 7.79
CA THR A 9 -9.19 3.29 6.55
C THR A 9 -9.62 2.45 5.35
N TYR A 10 -9.60 3.03 4.15
CA TYR A 10 -9.88 2.30 2.92
C TYR A 10 -9.22 2.96 1.71
N THR A 11 -9.07 2.19 0.63
CA THR A 11 -8.74 2.70 -0.71
C THR A 11 -9.50 1.92 -1.76
N ILE A 12 -9.59 2.46 -2.97
CA ILE A 12 -10.16 1.78 -4.14
C ILE A 12 -9.01 1.27 -4.99
N ASP A 13 -9.19 0.11 -5.62
CA ASP A 13 -8.22 -0.45 -6.55
C ASP A 13 -8.16 0.35 -7.87
N ILE A 14 -7.11 0.16 -8.67
CA ILE A 14 -6.93 0.92 -9.92
C ILE A 14 -8.04 0.70 -10.95
N SER A 15 -8.75 -0.43 -10.89
CA SER A 15 -9.86 -0.72 -11.80
C SER A 15 -11.17 -0.08 -11.38
N GLY A 16 -11.26 0.42 -10.14
CA GLY A 16 -12.49 0.97 -9.59
C GLY A 16 -13.58 -0.10 -9.35
N LYS A 17 -13.20 -1.37 -9.19
CA LYS A 17 -14.13 -2.49 -8.95
C LYS A 17 -14.10 -2.99 -7.52
N TYR A 18 -12.97 -2.84 -6.85
CA TYR A 18 -12.73 -3.39 -5.52
C TYR A 18 -12.37 -2.27 -4.53
N ILE A 19 -12.87 -2.41 -3.31
CA ILE A 19 -12.47 -1.59 -2.17
C ILE A 19 -11.59 -2.43 -1.24
N ILE A 20 -10.47 -1.85 -0.81
CA ILE A 20 -9.54 -2.44 0.14
C ILE A 20 -9.76 -1.72 1.47
N ILE A 21 -10.17 -2.46 2.49
CA ILE A 21 -10.61 -1.93 3.78
C ILE A 21 -9.63 -2.37 4.86
N GLY A 22 -9.13 -1.43 5.64
CA GLY A 22 -8.31 -1.66 6.83
C GLY A 22 -9.16 -1.66 8.09
N TRP A 23 -8.81 -2.54 9.03
CA TRP A 23 -9.55 -2.79 10.25
C TRP A 23 -8.69 -2.52 11.50
N ASN A 24 -9.36 -2.22 12.61
CA ASN A 24 -8.72 -1.94 13.90
C ASN A 24 -8.14 -3.16 14.63
N ASP A 25 -8.33 -4.36 14.08
CA ASP A 25 -7.75 -5.62 14.54
C ASP A 25 -6.46 -6.00 13.77
N GLY A 26 -6.03 -5.16 12.84
CA GLY A 26 -4.79 -5.31 12.08
C GLY A 26 -4.93 -6.05 10.77
N LEU A 27 -6.14 -6.47 10.42
CA LEU A 27 -6.44 -7.08 9.14
C LEU A 27 -6.78 -6.02 8.08
N PHE A 28 -6.63 -6.42 6.82
CA PHE A 28 -7.28 -5.75 5.70
C PHE A 28 -8.04 -6.77 4.84
N THR A 29 -9.13 -6.32 4.24
CA THR A 29 -9.98 -7.14 3.37
C THR A 29 -10.15 -6.49 2.01
N ILE A 30 -10.40 -7.28 0.97
CA ILE A 30 -10.76 -6.79 -0.35
C ILE A 30 -12.19 -7.21 -0.63
N VAL A 31 -13.02 -6.23 -1.01
CA VAL A 31 -14.46 -6.40 -1.22
C VAL A 31 -14.83 -5.93 -2.62
N LEU A 32 -15.64 -6.72 -3.32
CA LEU A 32 -16.19 -6.35 -4.62
C LEU A 32 -17.31 -5.32 -4.42
N MET A 33 -17.17 -4.13 -5.02
CA MET A 33 -18.08 -3.01 -4.73
C MET A 33 -19.50 -3.22 -5.28
N THR A 34 -19.68 -4.04 -6.31
CA THR A 34 -20.99 -4.22 -6.96
C THR A 34 -21.98 -5.01 -6.10
N ASN A 35 -21.49 -5.93 -5.25
CA ASN A 35 -22.36 -6.80 -4.44
C ASN A 35 -21.94 -6.89 -2.96
N GLY A 36 -20.79 -6.33 -2.58
CA GLY A 36 -20.30 -6.35 -1.19
C GLY A 36 -19.60 -7.64 -0.78
N ASP A 37 -19.33 -8.55 -1.70
CA ASP A 37 -18.68 -9.83 -1.38
C ASP A 37 -17.21 -9.62 -0.99
N THR A 38 -16.81 -10.20 0.15
CA THR A 38 -15.41 -10.25 0.55
C THR A 38 -14.69 -11.31 -0.28
N VAL A 39 -13.85 -10.87 -1.21
CA VAL A 39 -13.05 -11.77 -2.06
C VAL A 39 -11.75 -12.19 -1.37
N PHE A 40 -11.29 -11.41 -0.38
CA PHE A 40 -10.05 -11.69 0.34
C PHE A 40 -9.99 -11.07 1.73
N SER A 41 -9.24 -11.74 2.60
CA SER A 41 -8.88 -11.27 3.93
C SER A 41 -7.41 -11.61 4.20
N SER A 42 -6.68 -10.68 4.82
CA SER A 42 -5.24 -10.75 5.01
C SER A 42 -4.79 -11.80 6.04
N ASP A 43 -5.70 -12.34 6.85
CA ASP A 43 -5.47 -13.48 7.74
C ASP A 43 -5.03 -14.75 6.97
N LYS A 44 -5.34 -14.83 5.67
CA LYS A 44 -4.90 -15.90 4.77
C LYS A 44 -3.44 -15.75 4.32
N LEU A 45 -2.79 -14.62 4.59
CA LEU A 45 -1.37 -14.43 4.29
C LEU A 45 -0.55 -15.01 5.43
N ILE A 46 0.54 -15.70 5.10
CA ILE A 46 1.55 -16.04 6.10
C ILE A 46 2.11 -14.70 6.61
N PRO A 47 1.96 -14.38 7.91
CA PRO A 47 2.43 -13.12 8.43
C PRO A 47 3.95 -13.07 8.31
N LEU A 48 4.45 -12.11 7.51
CA LEU A 48 5.88 -11.77 7.51
C LEU A 48 6.34 -11.26 8.87
N ILE A 49 5.40 -10.68 9.64
CA ILE A 49 5.58 -10.16 10.99
C ILE A 49 4.27 -10.37 11.76
N ASN A 50 4.38 -10.73 13.04
CA ASN A 50 3.24 -10.87 13.96
C ASN A 50 2.83 -9.52 14.55
N ASP A 51 2.09 -8.72 13.78
CA ASP A 51 1.57 -7.42 14.21
C ASP A 51 0.05 -7.41 14.06
N ASN A 52 -0.65 -7.17 15.17
CA ASN A 52 -2.12 -7.12 15.29
C ASN A 52 -2.61 -5.72 15.69
N SER A 53 -1.77 -4.72 15.49
CA SER A 53 -2.08 -3.31 15.73
C SER A 53 -3.09 -2.82 14.69
N SER A 54 -3.74 -1.68 14.93
CA SER A 54 -4.74 -1.17 13.98
C SER A 54 -4.11 -0.88 12.63
N VAL A 55 -4.78 -1.22 11.52
CA VAL A 55 -4.42 -0.62 10.23
C VAL A 55 -4.80 0.86 10.28
N GLU A 56 -3.92 1.76 9.86
CA GLU A 56 -4.15 3.21 9.93
C GLU A 56 -4.04 3.88 8.56
N ALA A 57 -3.18 3.35 7.69
CA ALA A 57 -3.00 3.88 6.34
C ALA A 57 -3.08 2.74 5.31
N ILE A 58 -3.85 2.95 4.25
CA ILE A 58 -3.81 2.11 3.05
C ILE A 58 -3.82 3.03 1.84
N ALA A 59 -2.95 2.75 0.87
CA ALA A 59 -3.06 3.34 -0.44
C ALA A 59 -2.80 2.32 -1.54
N CYS A 60 -3.39 2.57 -2.69
CA CYS A 60 -3.31 1.72 -3.86
C CYS A 60 -2.90 2.54 -5.08
N GLY A 61 -1.97 2.00 -5.86
CA GLY A 61 -1.52 2.57 -7.13
C GLY A 61 -1.29 1.49 -8.17
N ILE A 62 -0.91 1.89 -9.38
CA ILE A 62 -0.59 0.95 -10.47
C ILE A 62 0.66 0.16 -10.09
N SER A 63 0.64 -1.16 -10.26
CA SER A 63 1.82 -2.01 -10.04
C SER A 63 2.80 -1.92 -11.20
N PRO A 64 4.12 -1.97 -10.96
CA PRO A 64 5.10 -1.91 -12.06
C PRO A 64 5.28 -3.23 -12.80
N TYR A 65 4.60 -4.30 -12.38
CA TYR A 65 4.78 -5.64 -12.93
C TYR A 65 3.82 -5.98 -14.06
N CYS A 66 2.59 -5.44 -14.04
CA CYS A 66 1.62 -5.61 -15.12
C CYS A 66 0.49 -4.57 -15.05
N ASP A 67 -0.11 -4.27 -16.20
CA ASP A 67 -1.02 -3.14 -16.41
C ASP A 67 -2.35 -3.22 -15.63
N ASN A 68 -2.71 -4.41 -15.14
CA ASN A 68 -3.95 -4.66 -14.38
C ASN A 68 -3.68 -5.14 -12.95
N ALA A 69 -2.62 -4.64 -12.34
CA ALA A 69 -2.27 -4.96 -10.97
C ALA A 69 -2.05 -3.72 -10.13
N ASN A 70 -2.23 -3.91 -8.83
CA ASN A 70 -2.14 -2.89 -7.82
C ASN A 70 -0.83 -3.03 -7.05
N LEU A 71 -0.12 -1.92 -6.87
CA LEU A 71 0.84 -1.77 -5.79
C LEU A 71 0.07 -1.22 -4.59
N VAL A 72 0.04 -1.98 -3.50
CA VAL A 72 -0.66 -1.60 -2.28
C VAL A 72 0.34 -1.41 -1.16
N VAL A 73 0.26 -0.27 -0.49
CA VAL A 73 0.98 0.03 0.73
C VAL A 73 -0.01 0.04 1.88
N VAL A 74 0.33 -0.70 2.94
CA VAL A 74 -0.45 -0.78 4.17
C VAL A 74 0.44 -0.35 5.31
N GLY A 75 -0.11 0.45 6.21
CA GLY A 75 0.53 1.02 7.38
C GLY A 75 -0.28 0.73 8.63
N TRP A 76 0.41 0.34 9.71
CA TRP A 76 -0.20 0.01 11.00
C TRP A 76 0.15 1.04 12.07
N SER A 77 -0.66 1.10 13.11
CA SER A 77 -0.48 1.97 14.29
C SER A 77 0.77 1.65 15.10
N SER A 78 1.34 0.46 14.90
CA SER A 78 2.64 0.07 15.43
C SER A 78 3.82 0.78 14.75
N GLY A 79 3.60 1.38 13.57
CA GLY A 79 4.63 1.92 12.71
C GLY A 79 5.15 0.96 11.65
N ALA A 80 4.58 -0.25 11.56
CA ALA A 80 4.85 -1.17 10.46
C ALA A 80 4.34 -0.61 9.13
N VAL A 81 5.06 -0.93 8.05
CA VAL A 81 4.70 -0.67 6.66
C VAL A 81 4.94 -1.94 5.85
N ARG A 82 3.98 -2.30 5.00
CA ARG A 82 4.09 -3.43 4.08
C ARG A 82 3.66 -3.03 2.68
N LEU A 83 4.40 -3.53 1.70
CA LEU A 83 4.07 -3.39 0.29
C LEU A 83 3.63 -4.73 -0.27
N TYR A 84 2.60 -4.69 -1.11
CA TYR A 84 2.06 -5.85 -1.78
C TYR A 84 1.84 -5.57 -3.26
N HIS A 85 2.00 -6.60 -4.07
CA HIS A 85 1.46 -6.67 -5.42
C HIS A 85 0.15 -7.47 -5.38
N PHE A 86 -0.95 -6.85 -5.82
CA PHE A 86 -2.24 -7.52 -5.99
C PHE A 86 -2.61 -7.57 -7.46
N SER A 87 -2.91 -8.76 -8.00
CA SER A 87 -3.44 -8.92 -9.34
C SER A 87 -4.67 -9.81 -9.34
N PHE A 88 -5.64 -9.46 -10.19
CA PHE A 88 -6.80 -10.29 -10.45
C PHE A 88 -6.52 -11.07 -11.72
N LYS A 89 -6.22 -12.36 -11.59
CA LYS A 89 -6.00 -13.22 -12.76
C LYS A 89 -7.36 -13.66 -13.30
N PRO A 90 -7.64 -13.47 -14.59
CA PRO A 90 -8.81 -14.11 -15.21
C PRO A 90 -8.72 -15.61 -15.00
N GLU A 91 -9.82 -16.25 -14.61
CA GLU A 91 -9.91 -17.70 -14.72
C GLU A 91 -9.84 -18.08 -16.19
N ILE A 92 -8.73 -18.67 -16.62
CA ILE A 92 -8.66 -19.30 -17.94
C ILE A 92 -9.51 -20.56 -17.87
N LYS A 93 -10.81 -20.45 -18.19
CA LYS A 93 -11.64 -21.62 -18.44
C LYS A 93 -11.10 -22.29 -19.69
N SER A 94 -10.44 -23.43 -19.54
CA SER A 94 -10.04 -24.27 -20.67
C SER A 94 -11.29 -24.87 -21.30
N LYS A 95 -11.93 -24.13 -22.20
CA LYS A 95 -12.84 -24.72 -23.19
C LYS A 95 -12.52 -24.18 -24.57
N ARG A 96 -11.77 -25.02 -25.29
CA ARG A 96 -11.87 -25.15 -26.74
C ARG A 96 -13.33 -25.52 -27.00
N ASP A 97 -14.09 -24.61 -27.60
CA ASP A 97 -15.27 -24.93 -28.39
C ASP A 97 -15.45 -23.77 -29.36
N ASP A 98 -15.24 -24.07 -30.64
CA ASP A 98 -15.41 -23.13 -31.74
C ASP A 98 -16.86 -22.62 -31.77
N ASN A 99 -17.04 -21.34 -32.09
CA ASN A 99 -18.32 -20.66 -32.30
C ASN A 99 -19.22 -20.34 -31.08
N SER A 100 -18.74 -19.50 -30.17
CA SER A 100 -19.65 -18.49 -29.61
C SER A 100 -18.89 -17.21 -29.23
N THR A 101 -19.44 -16.07 -29.63
CA THR A 101 -19.09 -14.75 -29.10
C THR A 101 -19.53 -14.71 -27.64
N VAL A 102 -18.71 -15.28 -26.75
CA VAL A 102 -18.95 -15.21 -25.31
C VAL A 102 -18.58 -13.80 -24.86
N GLN A 103 -19.60 -12.97 -24.73
CA GLN A 103 -19.53 -11.73 -23.97
C GLN A 103 -19.06 -12.13 -22.56
N SER A 104 -17.84 -11.73 -22.18
CA SER A 104 -17.24 -12.16 -20.92
C SER A 104 -18.09 -11.65 -19.78
N ASP A 105 -18.84 -12.55 -19.15
CA ASP A 105 -19.66 -12.27 -17.98
C ASP A 105 -18.82 -11.48 -16.97
N ILE A 106 -19.32 -10.29 -16.64
CA ILE A 106 -18.75 -9.30 -15.72
C ILE A 106 -18.66 -9.85 -14.28
N HIS A 107 -19.10 -11.09 -14.07
CA HIS A 107 -19.10 -11.85 -12.82
C HIS A 107 -18.09 -13.02 -12.79
N SER A 108 -17.19 -13.15 -13.77
CA SER A 108 -16.18 -14.21 -13.71
C SER A 108 -15.27 -13.97 -12.50
N ILE A 109 -15.32 -14.90 -11.54
CA ILE A 109 -14.44 -14.93 -10.37
C ILE A 109 -13.00 -14.89 -10.87
N CYS A 110 -12.33 -13.77 -10.68
CA CYS A 110 -10.90 -13.68 -10.94
C CYS A 110 -10.16 -14.32 -9.76
N ASN A 111 -9.19 -15.19 -10.05
CA ASN A 111 -8.29 -15.70 -9.02
C ASN A 111 -7.40 -14.54 -8.55
N LEU A 112 -7.60 -14.12 -7.31
CA LEU A 112 -6.78 -13.09 -6.69
C LEU A 112 -5.39 -13.66 -6.37
N SER A 113 -4.36 -12.98 -6.85
CA SER A 113 -2.96 -13.26 -6.52
C SER A 113 -2.40 -12.12 -5.69
N ILE A 114 -1.89 -12.45 -4.51
CA ILE A 114 -1.26 -11.50 -3.59
C ILE A 114 0.16 -11.93 -3.31
N ILE A 115 1.10 -11.02 -3.54
CA ILE A 115 2.53 -11.27 -3.34
C ILE A 115 3.06 -10.16 -2.42
N PRO A 116 3.51 -10.49 -1.20
CA PRO A 116 4.24 -9.56 -0.36
C PRO A 116 5.56 -9.15 -1.03
N LEU A 117 5.85 -7.85 -1.05
CA LEU A 117 7.04 -7.31 -1.70
C LEU A 117 8.08 -6.84 -0.69
N TYR A 118 7.64 -6.21 0.40
CA TYR A 118 8.52 -5.59 1.37
C TYR A 118 7.83 -5.40 2.72
N THR A 119 8.61 -5.38 3.80
CA THR A 119 8.12 -5.09 5.15
C THR A 119 9.19 -4.36 5.95
N SER A 120 8.77 -3.36 6.72
CA SER A 120 9.67 -2.55 7.56
C SER A 120 8.93 -1.90 8.72
N TRP A 121 9.65 -1.53 9.77
CA TRP A 121 9.17 -0.75 10.92
C TRP A 121 9.50 0.75 10.76
N SER A 122 9.17 1.31 9.59
CA SER A 122 9.59 2.66 9.19
C SER A 122 9.11 3.76 10.12
N HIS A 123 7.95 3.59 10.74
CA HIS A 123 7.35 4.61 11.61
C HIS A 123 7.22 4.17 13.07
N SER A 124 7.88 3.07 13.43
CA SER A 124 8.02 2.67 14.84
C SER A 124 9.10 3.51 15.51
N ILE A 125 8.97 3.68 16.82
CA ILE A 125 9.99 4.35 17.61
C ILE A 125 11.33 3.62 17.41
N GLU A 126 12.38 4.37 17.06
CA GLU A 126 13.73 3.85 16.75
C GLU A 126 13.78 2.78 15.65
N HIS A 127 12.73 2.68 14.82
CA HIS A 127 12.55 1.59 13.85
C HIS A 127 12.57 0.19 14.47
N ALA A 128 12.26 0.08 15.77
CA ALA A 128 12.22 -1.16 16.50
C ALA A 128 10.95 -1.96 16.17
N GLU A 129 11.08 -3.29 16.21
CA GLU A 129 9.95 -4.20 16.07
C GLU A 129 8.91 -3.92 17.16
N ASN A 130 7.65 -3.66 16.77
CA ASN A 130 6.58 -3.28 17.69
C ASN A 130 6.90 -2.05 18.58
N GLY A 131 7.75 -1.13 18.09
CA GLY A 131 8.08 0.12 18.79
C GLY A 131 6.86 1.04 18.88
N THR A 132 6.04 0.85 19.92
CA THR A 132 4.80 1.59 20.18
C THR A 132 5.03 2.83 21.05
N GLY A 133 4.27 3.90 20.79
CA GLY A 133 4.24 5.10 21.63
C GLY A 133 3.51 6.26 20.94
N GLU A 134 3.33 7.39 21.63
CA GLU A 134 2.54 8.55 21.14
C GLU A 134 3.09 9.19 19.85
N ALA A 135 4.38 8.95 19.56
CA ALA A 135 5.06 9.41 18.34
C ALA A 135 5.29 8.28 17.32
N GLY A 136 4.74 7.08 17.51
CA GLY A 136 4.80 5.99 16.55
C GLY A 136 3.60 5.98 15.59
N GLY A 137 3.62 5.07 14.62
CA GLY A 137 2.46 4.77 13.76
C GLY A 137 2.58 5.29 12.33
N THR A 138 2.07 4.51 11.38
CA THR A 138 2.00 4.88 9.98
C THR A 138 0.69 5.59 9.70
N LEU A 139 0.74 6.93 9.67
CA LEU A 139 -0.45 7.79 9.67
C LEU A 139 -1.01 8.06 8.27
N CYS A 140 -0.17 7.99 7.25
CA CYS A 140 -0.60 8.23 5.87
C CYS A 140 0.26 7.45 4.88
N ALA A 141 -0.31 7.14 3.72
CA ALA A 141 0.38 6.43 2.66
C ALA A 141 -0.14 6.85 1.28
N SER A 142 0.69 6.66 0.25
CA SER A 142 0.34 6.90 -1.15
C SER A 142 1.14 5.97 -2.04
N ALA A 143 0.58 5.54 -3.18
CA ALA A 143 1.28 4.68 -4.13
C ALA A 143 0.96 5.06 -5.58
N SER A 144 1.96 4.99 -6.45
CA SER A 144 1.84 5.25 -7.89
C SER A 144 2.97 4.55 -8.64
N ASN A 145 2.63 3.70 -9.62
CA ASN A 145 3.59 2.96 -10.45
C ASN A 145 4.61 2.17 -9.58
N SER A 146 5.89 2.48 -9.74
CA SER A 146 6.99 1.84 -8.99
C SER A 146 7.28 2.46 -7.62
N ILE A 147 6.46 3.41 -7.16
CA ILE A 147 6.76 4.18 -5.95
C ILE A 147 5.61 4.04 -4.95
N ALA A 148 5.94 3.63 -3.73
CA ALA A 148 5.07 3.80 -2.57
C ALA A 148 5.72 4.80 -1.60
N VAL A 149 4.90 5.53 -0.88
CA VAL A 149 5.34 6.51 0.12
C VAL A 149 4.51 6.31 1.38
N SER A 150 5.15 6.39 2.54
CA SER A 150 4.46 6.45 3.83
C SER A 150 4.99 7.59 4.68
N GLY A 151 4.11 8.13 5.52
CA GLY A 151 4.44 9.13 6.52
C GLY A 151 3.88 8.72 7.88
N GLY A 152 4.58 9.05 8.95
CA GLY A 152 4.22 8.58 10.28
C GLY A 152 4.39 9.59 11.40
N GLY A 153 4.08 9.12 12.61
CA GLY A 153 4.17 9.88 13.85
C GLY A 153 5.60 10.28 14.21
N ASN A 154 6.60 9.57 13.69
CA ASN A 154 8.02 9.81 13.96
C ASN A 154 8.63 10.97 13.15
N CYS A 155 7.78 11.79 12.50
CA CYS A 155 8.16 12.92 11.65
C CYS A 155 8.92 12.53 10.37
N GLU A 156 8.95 11.24 10.02
CA GLU A 156 9.66 10.75 8.85
C GLU A 156 8.72 10.44 7.70
N VAL A 157 9.24 10.61 6.49
CA VAL A 157 8.64 10.12 5.26
C VAL A 157 9.54 9.05 4.66
N TRP A 158 8.97 7.92 4.27
CA TRP A 158 9.70 6.84 3.63
C TRP A 158 9.19 6.66 2.20
N ALA A 159 10.11 6.70 1.25
CA ALA A 159 9.84 6.39 -0.16
C ALA A 159 10.41 5.02 -0.51
N TYR A 160 9.58 4.16 -1.09
CA TYR A 160 9.91 2.79 -1.48
C TYR A 160 9.84 2.66 -3.00
N PHE A 161 10.96 2.31 -3.62
CA PHE A 161 11.11 2.12 -5.05
C PHE A 161 11.09 0.63 -5.36
N VAL A 162 10.01 0.18 -5.99
CA VAL A 162 9.77 -1.21 -6.36
C VAL A 162 10.34 -1.45 -7.77
N GLY A 163 11.28 -2.38 -7.87
CA GLY A 163 11.87 -2.79 -9.15
C GLY A 163 10.85 -3.48 -10.07
N SER A 164 11.22 -3.64 -11.35
CA SER A 164 10.32 -4.14 -12.40
C SER A 164 10.22 -5.66 -12.53
N LYS A 165 10.99 -6.44 -11.75
CA LYS A 165 10.97 -7.92 -11.79
C LYS A 165 10.27 -8.49 -10.57
N LEU A 166 9.19 -9.23 -10.78
CA LEU A 166 8.37 -9.79 -9.70
C LEU A 166 8.96 -11.05 -9.06
N GLU A 167 9.72 -11.87 -9.81
CA GLU A 167 10.34 -13.11 -9.31
C GLU A 167 11.37 -12.86 -8.21
N ASN A 168 11.96 -11.66 -8.19
CA ASN A 168 12.87 -11.19 -7.15
C ASN A 168 12.62 -9.69 -6.95
N PRO A 169 11.57 -9.32 -6.21
CA PRO A 169 11.13 -7.95 -6.08
C PRO A 169 12.16 -7.18 -5.24
N LEU A 170 13.02 -6.41 -5.92
CA LEU A 170 13.94 -5.52 -5.23
C LEU A 170 13.19 -4.25 -4.84
N VAL A 171 13.06 -4.02 -3.54
CA VAL A 171 12.55 -2.76 -3.00
C VAL A 171 13.71 -1.99 -2.37
N ARG A 172 13.96 -0.77 -2.87
CA ARG A 172 14.90 0.18 -2.26
C ARG A 172 14.11 1.21 -1.49
N SER A 173 14.53 1.55 -0.29
CA SER A 173 13.86 2.56 0.54
C SER A 173 14.78 3.73 0.85
N ILE A 174 14.20 4.92 0.97
CA ILE A 174 14.88 6.15 1.37
C ILE A 174 14.04 6.83 2.46
N CYS A 175 14.71 7.24 3.54
CA CYS A 175 14.12 8.01 4.62
C CYS A 175 14.36 9.51 4.39
N LEU A 176 13.30 10.30 4.54
CA LEU A 176 13.25 11.74 4.36
C LEU A 176 12.88 12.37 5.70
N ARG A 177 13.81 13.16 6.26
CA ARG A 177 13.76 13.71 7.63
C ARG A 177 13.71 15.25 7.66
N GLN A 178 12.91 15.84 6.78
CA GLN A 178 12.81 17.30 6.62
C GLN A 178 11.79 17.95 7.57
N HIS A 179 10.90 17.16 8.19
CA HIS A 179 9.87 17.65 9.07
C HIS A 179 10.24 17.52 10.55
N SER A 180 9.72 18.43 11.35
CA SER A 180 9.84 18.40 12.81
C SER A 180 8.54 17.95 13.50
N GLY A 181 7.44 17.88 12.75
CA GLY A 181 6.14 17.39 13.20
C GLY A 181 5.70 16.12 12.49
N GLN A 182 4.69 15.47 13.07
CA GLN A 182 4.05 14.26 12.52
C GLN A 182 3.60 14.48 11.08
N ILE A 183 3.84 13.50 10.22
CA ILE A 183 3.36 13.54 8.85
C ILE A 183 1.89 13.12 8.83
N THR A 184 1.06 13.96 8.23
CA THR A 184 -0.40 13.79 8.21
C THR A 184 -0.96 13.52 6.82
N ALA A 185 -0.20 13.87 5.78
CA ALA A 185 -0.58 13.58 4.40
C ALA A 185 0.67 13.33 3.56
N VAL A 186 0.56 12.38 2.65
CA VAL A 186 1.53 12.15 1.57
C VAL A 186 0.77 11.95 0.26
N ALA A 187 1.33 12.42 -0.83
CA ALA A 187 0.83 12.15 -2.16
C ALA A 187 2.01 11.84 -3.10
N VAL A 188 1.88 10.78 -3.90
CA VAL A 188 2.82 10.47 -4.96
C VAL A 188 2.13 10.50 -6.31
N GLN A 189 2.74 11.18 -7.27
CA GLN A 189 2.31 11.15 -8.66
C GLN A 189 3.54 11.18 -9.57
N MET A 190 3.67 10.19 -10.45
CA MET A 190 4.85 10.01 -11.29
C MET A 190 6.15 9.98 -10.44
N ASN A 191 6.93 11.07 -10.47
CA ASN A 191 8.20 11.21 -9.76
C ASN A 191 8.12 12.31 -8.67
N PHE A 192 6.93 12.81 -8.34
CA PHE A 192 6.73 13.86 -7.35
C PHE A 192 6.21 13.26 -6.06
N ILE A 193 6.77 13.71 -4.94
CA ILE A 193 6.31 13.35 -3.59
C ILE A 193 5.98 14.65 -2.85
N ALA A 194 4.72 14.82 -2.46
CA ALA A 194 4.29 15.93 -1.62
C ALA A 194 4.02 15.43 -0.21
N THR A 195 4.43 16.21 0.80
CA THR A 195 4.33 15.84 2.21
C THR A 195 3.70 16.99 3.02
N GLY A 196 2.74 16.64 3.88
CA GLY A 196 2.06 17.58 4.77
C GLY A 196 2.27 17.19 6.23
N SER A 197 2.71 18.13 7.07
CA SER A 197 3.05 17.88 8.48
C SER A 197 2.32 18.82 9.46
N LYS A 198 2.21 18.36 10.72
CA LYS A 198 1.70 19.16 11.85
C LYS A 198 2.61 20.31 12.28
N ASP A 199 3.86 20.37 11.80
CA ASP A 199 4.74 21.52 12.03
C ASP A 199 4.30 22.79 11.27
N LYS A 200 3.14 22.74 10.60
CA LYS A 200 2.56 23.81 9.76
C LYS A 200 3.40 24.14 8.53
N VAL A 201 4.32 23.25 8.16
CA VAL A 201 5.10 23.34 6.93
C VAL A 201 4.61 22.24 5.98
N SER A 202 4.17 22.65 4.79
CA SER A 202 4.02 21.73 3.66
C SER A 202 5.31 21.76 2.87
N VAL A 203 5.88 20.59 2.59
CA VAL A 203 7.10 20.47 1.79
C VAL A 203 6.76 19.72 0.50
N LEU A 204 7.11 20.31 -0.64
CA LEU A 204 7.09 19.61 -1.91
C LEU A 204 8.50 19.09 -2.18
N ILE A 205 8.64 17.78 -2.28
CA ILE A 205 9.90 17.15 -2.64
C ILE A 205 9.79 16.73 -4.10
N LEU A 206 10.48 17.47 -4.98
CA LEU A 206 10.72 17.00 -6.34
C LEU A 206 11.80 15.93 -6.28
N LEU A 207 11.42 14.69 -6.63
CA LEU A 207 12.36 13.59 -6.80
C LEU A 207 12.68 13.44 -8.29
N LEU A 208 13.76 14.05 -8.74
CA LEU A 208 14.26 13.80 -10.10
C LEU A 208 14.93 12.41 -10.12
N ILE A 209 14.19 11.40 -10.58
CA ILE A 209 14.74 10.07 -10.88
C ILE A 209 15.54 10.19 -12.18
N MET A 210 16.83 10.53 -12.08
CA MET A 210 17.75 10.39 -13.20
C MET A 210 18.27 8.96 -13.24
N ARG A 211 18.50 8.40 -14.43
CA ARG A 211 19.00 7.02 -14.66
C ARG A 211 20.27 6.65 -13.88
N THR A 212 20.93 7.61 -13.23
CA THR A 212 22.18 7.46 -12.48
C THR A 212 22.13 8.04 -11.04
N GLY A 213 21.00 8.54 -10.55
CA GLY A 213 20.88 9.08 -9.18
C GLY A 213 19.60 9.87 -8.91
N TYR A 214 19.29 10.10 -7.63
CA TYR A 214 18.15 10.91 -7.18
C TYR A 214 18.60 12.34 -6.86
N VAL A 215 17.95 13.35 -7.44
CA VAL A 215 18.16 14.75 -7.08
C VAL A 215 16.93 15.25 -6.33
N PHE A 216 17.15 15.78 -5.13
CA PHE A 216 16.13 16.38 -4.28
C PHE A 216 16.13 17.88 -4.49
N VAL A 217 14.99 18.45 -4.89
CA VAL A 217 14.78 19.89 -4.87
C VAL A 217 13.65 20.17 -3.88
N ASN A 218 13.98 20.85 -2.78
CA ASN A 218 12.98 21.47 -1.91
C ASN A 218 12.50 22.74 -2.64
N VAL A 219 11.21 22.81 -2.92
CA VAL A 219 10.55 23.99 -3.50
C VAL A 219 9.67 24.62 -2.43
#